data_AF-A0A158GNY4-F1
#
_entry.id   AF-A0A158GNY4-F1
#
_cell.length_a   1.000
_cell.length_b   1.000
_cell.length_c   1.000
_cell.angle_alpha   90.00
_cell.angle_beta   90.00
_cell.angle_gamma   90.00
#
_symmetry.space_group_name_H-M   'P 1'
#
loop_
_entity.id
_entity.type
_entity.pdbx_description
1 polymer ?
#
loop_
_entity_poly.entity_id
_entity_poly.type
_entity_poly.pdbx_seq_one_letter_code
_entity_poly.pdbx_strand_id
1 'polypeptide(L)'
;MSDNTGPQSSSRRRFVSVAAATIAAGSLSQLALAEPDQAITEVAQSTSGDKTAIRPLRVHVPESQLIDLRRRIKATRWPERETVTDDSQGVPLAMIQELARHWATDYDWRKCEAKLNALPQFVTEIDGLDIHFVHVRSKHDNAATGMCSRRRH
;
A
#
# COMPACT_ATOMS: atom_id res chain seq x y z
N MET A 1 -38.35 40.01 18.45
CA MET A 1 -39.28 39.71 17.34
C MET A 1 -38.46 39.42 16.10
N SER A 2 -38.38 38.14 15.75
CA SER A 2 -38.13 37.67 14.39
C SER A 2 -39.21 38.26 13.46
N ASP A 3 -38.91 38.58 12.20
CA ASP A 3 -38.83 37.59 11.15
C ASP A 3 -38.43 38.19 9.79
N ASN A 4 -37.86 37.28 9.02
CA ASN A 4 -37.16 37.40 7.76
C ASN A 4 -38.12 37.24 6.56
N THR A 5 -37.58 37.46 5.36
CA THR A 5 -37.87 36.75 4.09
C THR A 5 -38.57 37.57 2.99
N GLY A 6 -37.76 37.99 2.01
CA GLY A 6 -38.21 38.36 0.66
C GLY A 6 -38.52 37.12 -0.20
N PRO A 7 -39.37 37.26 -1.25
CA PRO A 7 -40.05 36.14 -1.89
C PRO A 7 -39.22 35.42 -2.97
N GLN A 8 -39.39 34.09 -2.98
CA GLN A 8 -39.13 33.19 -4.10
C GLN A 8 -40.16 33.41 -5.21
N SER A 9 -39.72 33.55 -6.47
CA SER A 9 -40.60 33.56 -7.65
C SER A 9 -40.41 32.31 -8.51
N SER A 10 -41.27 31.33 -8.22
CA SER A 10 -41.99 30.39 -9.11
C SER A 10 -41.77 30.45 -10.63
N SER A 11 -41.56 29.27 -11.24
CA SER A 11 -42.38 28.72 -12.35
C SER A 11 -41.61 27.60 -13.07
N ARG A 12 -42.19 26.52 -13.59
CA ARG A 12 -43.57 26.04 -13.72
C ARG A 12 -43.47 24.56 -14.11
N ARG A 13 -44.04 23.71 -13.26
CA ARG A 13 -44.86 22.54 -13.60
C ARG A 13 -44.63 21.90 -14.98
N ARG A 14 -44.11 20.67 -14.97
CA ARG A 14 -44.79 19.55 -15.64
C ARG A 14 -44.67 18.30 -14.78
N PHE A 15 -45.77 18.07 -14.06
CA PHE A 15 -46.13 16.81 -13.44
C PHE A 15 -46.64 15.86 -14.53
N VAL A 16 -46.13 14.62 -14.57
CA VAL A 16 -46.97 13.43 -14.73
C VAL A 16 -46.43 12.39 -13.75
N SER A 17 -47.36 11.85 -12.98
CA SER A 17 -47.17 10.99 -11.83
C SER A 17 -47.31 9.52 -12.23
N VAL A 18 -46.45 8.69 -11.63
CA VAL A 18 -46.73 7.35 -11.06
C VAL A 18 -47.18 6.21 -11.98
N ALA A 19 -46.36 5.15 -11.99
CA ALA A 19 -46.84 3.80 -11.66
C ALA A 19 -45.75 3.10 -10.81
N ALA A 20 -46.15 2.69 -9.61
CA ALA A 20 -45.32 1.96 -8.66
C ALA A 20 -45.27 0.47 -9.00
N ALA A 21 -44.12 -0.16 -8.78
CA ALA A 21 -44.05 -1.57 -8.39
C ALA A 21 -42.80 -1.79 -7.51
N THR A 22 -43.04 -2.50 -6.43
CA THR A 22 -42.30 -2.55 -5.17
C THR A 22 -41.23 -3.65 -5.09
N ILE A 23 -40.16 -3.30 -4.35
CA ILE A 23 -39.28 -4.13 -3.50
C ILE A 23 -38.32 -5.12 -4.21
N ALA A 24 -37.03 -4.77 -4.13
CA ALA A 24 -36.05 -5.67 -3.53
C ALA A 24 -35.01 -4.83 -2.78
N ALA A 25 -34.88 -5.09 -1.48
CA ALA A 25 -33.81 -4.58 -0.64
C ALA A 25 -32.46 -5.03 -1.19
N GLY A 26 -31.47 -4.14 -1.27
CA GLY A 26 -30.11 -4.53 -1.61
C GLY A 26 -29.28 -3.43 -2.25
N SER A 27 -28.47 -2.77 -1.43
CA SER A 27 -27.13 -2.25 -1.76
C SER A 27 -26.98 -1.32 -2.97
N LEU A 28 -26.75 -0.03 -2.63
CA LEU A 28 -25.96 0.94 -3.40
C LEU A 28 -24.84 0.25 -4.21
N SER A 29 -24.94 0.33 -5.53
CA SER A 29 -23.91 -0.11 -6.49
C SER A 29 -23.97 0.89 -7.66
N GLN A 30 -22.93 1.56 -8.14
CA GLN A 30 -21.50 1.56 -7.84
C GLN A 30 -20.97 2.96 -8.23
N LEU A 31 -20.43 3.73 -7.28
CA LEU A 31 -19.33 4.64 -7.63
C LEU A 31 -18.07 3.78 -7.61
N ALA A 32 -17.49 3.56 -8.79
CA ALA A 32 -16.21 2.89 -8.95
C ALA A 32 -15.11 3.76 -8.33
N LEU A 33 -14.82 3.54 -7.05
CA LEU A 33 -13.52 3.88 -6.48
C LEU A 33 -12.51 2.86 -7.00
N ALA A 34 -11.34 3.36 -7.40
CA ALA A 34 -10.23 2.59 -7.93
C ALA A 34 -9.95 1.33 -7.09
N GLU A 35 -9.82 0.20 -7.77
CA GLU A 35 -9.49 -1.10 -7.21
C GLU A 35 -8.29 -0.98 -6.23
N PRO A 36 -8.41 -1.53 -5.01
CA PRO A 36 -7.32 -1.51 -4.05
C PRO A 36 -6.26 -2.54 -4.43
N ASP A 37 -5.00 -2.10 -4.32
CA ASP A 37 -3.89 -2.89 -3.80
C ASP A 37 -3.65 -4.27 -4.43
N GLN A 38 -2.97 -4.28 -5.57
CA GLN A 38 -2.25 -5.48 -6.02
C GLN A 38 -1.14 -5.76 -5.01
N ALA A 39 -1.39 -6.58 -4.00
CA ALA A 39 -0.43 -6.87 -2.95
C ALA A 39 0.93 -7.29 -3.55
N ILE A 40 2.00 -6.63 -3.11
CA ILE A 40 3.42 -6.92 -3.47
C ILE A 40 3.91 -8.28 -2.97
N THR A 41 3.09 -8.98 -2.20
CA THR A 41 3.38 -10.24 -1.54
C THR A 41 2.27 -11.22 -1.86
N GLU A 42 2.62 -12.27 -2.59
CA GLU A 42 1.72 -13.38 -2.87
C GLU A 42 1.85 -14.37 -1.70
N VAL A 43 0.87 -14.33 -0.81
CA VAL A 43 0.70 -15.32 0.25
C VAL A 43 -0.15 -16.45 -0.34
N ALA A 44 0.40 -17.65 -0.45
CA ALA A 44 -0.40 -18.81 -0.87
C ALA A 44 -1.53 -19.01 0.16
N GLN A 45 -2.79 -18.83 -0.26
CA GLN A 45 -3.95 -18.99 0.62
C GLN A 45 -4.12 -20.47 1.00
N SER A 46 -4.17 -20.76 2.29
CA SER A 46 -4.50 -22.09 2.80
C SER A 46 -5.97 -22.38 2.52
N THR A 47 -6.29 -23.39 1.71
CA THR A 47 -7.65 -23.87 1.44
C THR A 47 -8.29 -24.66 2.60
N SER A 48 -7.75 -24.55 3.81
CA SER A 48 -8.27 -25.22 5.01
C SER A 48 -8.22 -24.23 6.16
N GLY A 49 -9.32 -24.11 6.93
CA GLY A 49 -9.61 -23.07 7.93
C GLY A 49 -8.69 -23.01 9.16
N ASP A 50 -7.44 -23.41 9.03
CA ASP A 50 -6.40 -23.29 10.04
C ASP A 50 -5.58 -22.03 9.76
N LYS A 51 -6.11 -20.88 10.19
CA LYS A 51 -5.49 -19.56 9.97
C LYS A 51 -4.12 -19.44 10.63
N THR A 52 -3.88 -20.23 11.68
CA THR A 52 -2.61 -20.38 12.38
C THR A 52 -1.55 -21.20 11.63
N ALA A 53 -1.88 -21.75 10.47
CA ALA A 53 -0.92 -22.48 9.64
C ALA A 53 0.15 -21.55 9.04
N ILE A 54 1.40 -22.02 9.04
CA ILE A 54 2.54 -21.33 8.42
C ILE A 54 2.42 -21.42 6.90
N ARG A 55 2.34 -20.28 6.22
CA ARG A 55 2.18 -20.16 4.76
C ARG A 55 3.46 -19.63 4.10
N PRO A 56 3.97 -20.26 3.03
CA PRO A 56 5.08 -19.71 2.26
C PRO A 56 4.71 -18.34 1.67
N LEU A 57 5.68 -17.43 1.68
CA LEU A 57 5.55 -16.10 1.09
C LEU A 57 6.54 -15.94 -0.07
N ARG A 58 6.03 -15.48 -1.21
CA ARG A 58 6.85 -15.01 -2.33
C ARG A 58 6.56 -13.54 -2.56
N VAL A 59 7.62 -12.75 -2.67
CA VAL A 59 7.51 -11.34 -3.03
C VAL A 59 7.40 -11.28 -4.55
N HIS A 60 6.31 -10.73 -5.05
CA HIS A 60 6.14 -10.47 -6.47
C HIS A 60 5.58 -9.07 -6.63
N VAL A 61 6.39 -8.18 -7.20
CA VAL A 61 6.00 -6.81 -7.50
C VAL A 61 5.65 -6.71 -8.98
N PRO A 62 4.38 -6.42 -9.32
CA PRO A 62 3.95 -6.22 -10.70
C PRO A 62 4.71 -5.08 -11.36
N GLU A 63 4.99 -5.22 -12.66
CA GLU A 63 5.70 -4.17 -13.41
C GLU A 63 4.91 -2.84 -13.44
N SER A 64 3.58 -2.91 -13.41
CA SER A 64 2.70 -1.74 -13.32
C SER A 64 2.98 -0.90 -12.06
N GLN A 65 3.27 -1.54 -10.93
CA GLN A 65 3.61 -0.86 -9.68
C GLN A 65 4.98 -0.20 -9.74
N LEU A 66 5.95 -0.82 -10.43
CA LEU A 66 7.28 -0.22 -10.64
C LEU A 66 7.21 0.98 -11.58
N ILE A 67 6.40 0.90 -12.62
CA ILE A 67 6.13 2.01 -13.52
C ILE A 67 5.46 3.16 -12.75
N ASP A 68 4.47 2.84 -11.92
CA ASP A 68 3.79 3.86 -11.11
C ASP A 68 4.73 4.49 -10.06
N LEU A 69 5.57 3.70 -9.39
CA LEU A 69 6.60 4.18 -8.49
C LEU A 69 7.53 5.19 -9.20
N ARG A 70 8.06 4.83 -10.37
CA ARG A 70 8.92 5.71 -11.17
C ARG A 70 8.20 6.98 -11.60
N ARG A 71 6.91 6.89 -11.96
CA ARG A 71 6.08 8.05 -12.30
C ARG A 71 5.94 9.00 -11.10
N ARG A 72 5.62 8.47 -9.92
CA ARG A 72 5.44 9.25 -8.69
C ARG A 72 6.72 9.94 -8.26
N ILE A 73 7.86 9.25 -8.32
CA ILE A 73 9.17 9.84 -8.02
C ILE A 73 9.46 11.00 -8.98
N LYS A 74 9.21 10.84 -10.29
CA LYS A 74 9.40 11.91 -11.28
C LYS A 74 8.44 13.09 -11.11
N ALA A 75 7.23 12.85 -10.59
CA ALA A 75 6.23 13.87 -10.34
C ALA A 75 6.40 14.61 -9.00
N THR A 76 7.48 14.31 -8.24
CA THR A 76 7.74 14.94 -6.95
C THR A 76 7.87 16.45 -7.09
N ARG A 77 7.11 17.19 -6.27
CA ARG A 77 7.26 18.64 -6.10
C ARG A 77 8.29 18.89 -5.02
N TRP A 78 9.40 19.53 -5.39
CA TRP A 78 10.50 19.80 -4.48
C TRP A 78 10.26 21.08 -3.68
N PRO A 79 10.63 21.11 -2.39
CA PRO A 79 10.67 22.33 -1.61
C PRO A 79 11.83 23.23 -2.07
N GLU A 80 11.86 24.45 -1.53
CA GLU A 80 13.02 25.33 -1.68
C GLU A 80 14.23 24.76 -0.94
N ARG A 81 15.42 25.23 -1.33
CA ARG A 81 16.69 24.78 -0.75
C ARG A 81 16.82 25.22 0.71
N GLU A 82 17.55 24.44 1.50
CA GLU A 82 17.87 24.78 2.89
C GLU A 82 18.59 26.12 3.00
N THR A 83 18.32 26.83 4.09
CA THR A 83 18.93 28.14 4.38
C THR A 83 20.34 28.02 4.96
N VAL A 84 20.68 26.85 5.49
CA VAL A 84 21.98 26.54 6.10
C VAL A 84 22.73 25.50 5.26
N THR A 85 24.06 25.54 5.30
CA THR A 85 24.91 24.65 4.51
C THR A 85 25.27 23.34 5.22
N ASP A 86 24.84 23.17 6.48
CA ASP A 86 25.02 21.96 7.27
C ASP A 86 23.74 21.10 7.30
N ASP A 87 23.83 19.92 7.92
CA ASP A 87 22.74 18.95 8.04
C ASP A 87 21.88 19.16 9.30
N SER A 88 22.03 20.31 9.99
CA SER A 88 21.30 20.60 11.23
C SER A 88 19.79 20.69 11.03
N GLN A 89 19.34 20.97 9.80
CA GLN A 89 17.93 21.01 9.41
C GLN A 89 17.44 19.73 8.73
N GLY A 90 18.27 18.69 8.69
CA GLY A 90 17.96 17.39 8.09
C GLY A 90 18.75 17.11 6.82
N VAL A 91 18.27 16.12 6.06
CA VAL A 91 18.96 15.65 4.85
C VAL A 91 18.89 16.72 3.76
N PRO A 92 20.02 17.15 3.18
CA PRO A 92 20.04 18.16 2.13
C PRO A 92 19.19 17.76 0.91
N LEU A 93 18.49 18.72 0.32
CA LEU A 93 17.61 18.55 -0.83
C LEU A 93 18.33 17.88 -2.00
N ALA A 94 19.58 18.29 -2.26
CA ALA A 94 20.41 17.71 -3.30
C ALA A 94 20.63 16.19 -3.11
N MET A 95 20.78 15.74 -1.86
CA MET A 95 20.96 14.32 -1.56
C MET A 95 19.66 13.53 -1.80
N ILE A 96 18.51 14.07 -1.41
CA ILE A 96 17.21 13.43 -1.67
C ILE A 96 16.89 13.41 -3.17
N GLN A 97 17.19 14.48 -3.90
CA GLN A 97 17.03 14.53 -5.36
C GLN A 97 17.90 13.49 -6.06
N GLU A 98 19.14 13.29 -5.59
CA GLU A 98 20.04 12.27 -6.13
C GLU A 98 19.54 10.85 -5.81
N LEU A 99 19.05 10.61 -4.59
CA LEU A 99 18.44 9.33 -4.23
C LEU A 99 17.20 9.04 -5.08
N ALA A 100 16.34 10.04 -5.28
CA ALA A 100 15.16 9.94 -6.13
C ALA A 100 15.54 9.64 -7.59
N ARG A 101 16.58 10.29 -8.11
CA ARG A 101 17.12 10.01 -9.45
C ARG A 101 17.58 8.55 -9.54
N HIS A 102 18.35 8.07 -8.56
CA HIS A 102 18.83 6.70 -8.52
C HIS A 102 17.67 5.69 -8.54
N TRP A 103 16.64 5.89 -7.72
CA TRP A 103 15.46 5.00 -7.70
C TRP A 103 14.64 5.05 -8.97
N ALA A 104 14.55 6.21 -9.63
CA ALA A 104 13.78 6.36 -10.86
C ALA A 104 14.46 5.74 -12.10
N THR A 105 15.79 5.58 -12.09
CA THR A 105 16.58 5.27 -13.29
C THR A 105 17.49 4.08 -13.13
N ASP A 106 18.33 4.09 -12.09
CA ASP A 106 19.47 3.17 -11.96
C ASP A 106 19.16 1.97 -11.06
N TYR A 107 18.14 2.05 -10.20
CA TYR A 107 17.82 1.01 -9.24
C TYR A 107 17.10 -0.19 -9.88
N ASP A 108 17.72 -1.35 -9.77
CA ASP A 108 17.21 -2.61 -10.29
C ASP A 108 16.36 -3.36 -9.24
N TRP A 109 15.04 -3.14 -9.30
CA TRP A 109 14.10 -3.76 -8.37
C TRP A 109 14.06 -5.29 -8.51
N ARG A 110 14.27 -5.84 -9.71
CA ARG A 110 14.24 -7.29 -9.96
C ARG A 110 15.40 -7.99 -9.26
N LYS A 111 16.58 -7.35 -9.19
CA LYS A 111 17.68 -7.85 -8.36
C LYS A 111 17.34 -7.86 -6.86
N CYS A 112 16.61 -6.86 -6.37
CA CYS A 112 16.17 -6.82 -4.97
C CYS A 112 15.15 -7.93 -4.69
N GLU A 113 14.14 -8.06 -5.55
CA GLU A 113 13.11 -9.11 -5.49
C GLU A 113 13.73 -10.52 -5.50
N ALA A 114 14.70 -10.78 -6.39
CA ALA A 114 15.42 -12.04 -6.43
C ALA A 114 16.18 -12.33 -5.13
N LYS A 115 16.83 -11.31 -4.53
CA LYS A 115 17.53 -11.44 -3.25
C LYS A 115 16.57 -11.73 -2.09
N LEU A 116 15.40 -11.09 -2.06
CA LEU A 116 14.37 -11.35 -1.05
C LEU A 116 13.85 -12.79 -1.17
N ASN A 117 13.54 -13.21 -2.40
CA ASN A 117 13.03 -14.56 -2.70
C ASN A 117 14.09 -15.67 -2.61
N ALA A 118 15.38 -15.33 -2.45
CA ALA A 118 16.43 -16.32 -2.20
C ALA A 118 16.36 -16.88 -0.77
N LEU A 119 15.68 -16.19 0.15
CA LEU A 119 15.47 -16.64 1.51
C LEU A 119 14.08 -17.29 1.67
N PRO A 120 13.95 -18.38 2.43
CA PRO A 120 12.65 -18.92 2.81
C PRO A 120 11.87 -17.92 3.68
N GLN A 121 10.83 -17.33 3.12
CA GLN A 121 9.93 -16.37 3.75
C GLN A 121 8.59 -17.05 4.05
N PHE A 122 8.01 -16.74 5.21
CA PHE A 122 6.76 -17.33 5.67
C PHE A 122 5.88 -16.27 6.35
N VAL A 123 4.56 -16.52 6.36
CA VAL A 123 3.57 -15.73 7.09
C VAL A 123 2.74 -16.68 7.95
N THR A 124 2.37 -16.24 9.14
CA THR A 124 1.40 -16.94 10.01
C THR A 124 0.43 -15.92 10.61
N GLU A 125 -0.80 -16.33 10.90
CA GLU A 125 -1.77 -15.47 11.61
C GLU A 125 -1.62 -15.70 13.12
N ILE A 126 -1.38 -14.62 13.87
CA ILE A 126 -1.42 -14.61 15.34
C ILE A 126 -2.41 -13.53 15.75
N ASP A 127 -3.44 -13.90 16.50
CA ASP A 127 -4.48 -12.99 16.98
C ASP A 127 -5.16 -12.16 15.87
N GLY A 128 -5.29 -12.73 14.66
CA GLY A 128 -5.87 -12.06 13.49
C GLY A 128 -4.91 -11.13 12.72
N LEU A 129 -3.62 -11.10 13.08
CA LEU A 129 -2.58 -10.34 12.39
C LEU A 129 -1.62 -11.27 11.65
N ASP A 130 -1.40 -11.01 10.36
CA ASP A 130 -0.38 -11.71 9.57
C ASP A 130 1.03 -11.25 9.96
N ILE A 131 1.82 -12.18 10.51
CA ILE A 131 3.21 -11.96 10.91
C ILE A 131 4.15 -12.57 9.88
N HIS A 132 4.93 -11.73 9.18
CA HIS A 132 5.97 -12.16 8.25
C HIS A 132 7.28 -12.48 8.98
N PHE A 133 7.87 -13.64 8.70
CA PHE A 133 9.17 -14.03 9.23
C PHE A 133 10.01 -14.81 8.21
N VAL A 134 11.33 -14.77 8.40
CA VAL A 134 12.31 -15.55 7.65
C VAL A 134 12.87 -16.62 8.57
N HIS A 135 12.82 -17.89 8.15
CA HIS A 135 13.38 -19.00 8.91
C HIS A 135 14.43 -19.74 8.10
N VAL A 136 15.69 -19.67 8.53
CA VAL A 136 16.81 -20.42 7.94
C VAL A 136 17.35 -21.37 9.02
N ARG A 137 17.22 -22.68 8.79
CA ARG A 137 17.81 -23.70 9.67
C ARG A 137 19.32 -23.75 9.50
N SER A 138 20.05 -23.74 10.62
CA SER A 138 21.48 -24.04 10.62
C SER A 138 21.73 -25.53 10.32
N LYS A 139 22.82 -25.84 9.61
CA LYS A 139 23.24 -27.21 9.27
C LYS A 139 24.07 -27.89 10.38
N HIS A 140 24.23 -27.28 11.54
CA HIS A 140 25.06 -27.80 12.64
C HIS A 140 24.17 -28.33 13.77
N ASP A 141 24.44 -29.56 14.23
CA ASP A 141 23.62 -30.32 15.19
C ASP A 141 23.49 -29.66 16.59
N ASN A 142 24.32 -28.65 16.90
CA ASN A 142 24.30 -27.89 18.16
C ASN A 142 24.12 -26.38 17.95
N ALA A 143 23.37 -25.96 16.92
CA ALA A 143 23.06 -24.55 16.73
C ALA A 143 21.96 -24.10 17.72
N ALA A 144 22.30 -23.23 18.66
CA ALA A 144 21.33 -22.55 19.49
C ALA A 144 20.35 -21.76 18.61
N THR A 145 19.05 -21.95 18.82
CA THR A 145 17.99 -21.16 18.16
C THR A 145 18.12 -19.70 18.60
N GLY A 146 18.67 -18.85 17.73
CA GLY A 146 18.79 -17.41 17.93
C GLY A 146 17.79 -16.66 17.06
N MET A 147 16.96 -15.81 17.67
CA MET A 147 16.11 -14.88 16.93
C MET A 147 16.91 -13.60 16.66
N CYS A 148 17.46 -13.45 15.45
CA CYS A 148 18.21 -12.25 15.08
C CYS A 148 17.25 -11.10 14.78
N SER A 149 16.97 -10.25 15.77
CA SER A 149 16.33 -8.97 15.50
C SER A 149 17.36 -8.01 14.92
N ARG A 150 17.29 -7.75 13.62
CA ARG A 150 18.18 -6.79 12.96
C ARG A 150 17.72 -5.38 13.30
N ARG A 151 18.22 -4.84 14.41
CA ARG A 151 18.09 -3.42 14.76
C ARG A 151 18.92 -2.63 13.74
N ARG A 152 18.27 -1.93 12.82
CA ARG A 152 18.93 -0.96 11.94
C ARG A 152 19.30 0.26 12.79
N HIS A 153 20.59 0.61 12.81
CA HIS A 153 21.09 1.91 13.27
C HIS A 153 20.96 2.91 12.13
#